data_AF-A0AAJ3QUE6-F1
#
_entry.id   AF-A0AAJ3QUE6-F1
#
_cell.length_a   1.000
_cell.length_b   1.000
_cell.length_c   1.000
_cell.angle_alpha   90.00
_cell.angle_beta   90.00
_cell.angle_gamma   90.00
#
_symmetry.space_group_name_H-M   'P 1'
#
loop_
_entity.id
_entity.type
_entity.pdbx_description
1 polymer ?
#
loop_
_entity_poly.entity_id
_entity_poly.type
_entity_poly.pdbx_seq_one_letter_code
_entity_poly.pdbx_strand_id
1 'polypeptide(L)'
;MKHMKTLRAAQSPALSVEHRAEVVYRRIAEASRRLELRAIDVRRRATVLLYLRAVVACAAGHRIQSVKHTYRQLEFSALAGGVRGMLFSESTFRRHVKFQRGADAVGEGLTLEAIAAAEELWREEGSVGNYWPLQRLMNKARCRRRVAGEAFWAGTTGRR
;
A
#
# COMPACT_ATOMS: atom_id res chain seq x y z
N MET A 1 -15.67 -76.93 -1.28
CA MET A 1 -14.88 -75.74 -0.90
C MET A 1 -14.93 -74.76 -2.06
N LYS A 2 -15.59 -73.59 -1.90
CA LYS A 2 -15.73 -72.58 -2.96
C LYS A 2 -14.59 -71.56 -2.84
N HIS A 3 -13.70 -71.49 -3.83
CA HIS A 3 -12.67 -70.45 -3.88
C HIS A 3 -13.29 -69.12 -4.35
N MET A 4 -13.37 -68.14 -3.43
CA MET A 4 -13.59 -66.74 -3.77
C MET A 4 -12.36 -66.20 -4.48
N LYS A 5 -12.47 -65.88 -5.78
CA LYS A 5 -11.49 -65.06 -6.50
C LYS A 5 -11.80 -63.60 -6.24
N THR A 6 -11.03 -62.96 -5.36
CA THR A 6 -10.97 -61.51 -5.22
C THR A 6 -10.28 -60.91 -6.45
N LEU A 7 -11.08 -60.33 -7.35
CA LEU A 7 -10.59 -59.44 -8.40
C LEU A 7 -10.05 -58.17 -7.75
N ARG A 8 -8.73 -58.11 -7.53
CA ARG A 8 -8.05 -56.83 -7.30
C ARG A 8 -8.17 -56.03 -8.59
N ALA A 9 -9.01 -54.99 -8.56
CA ALA A 9 -9.08 -53.99 -9.61
C ALA A 9 -7.66 -53.47 -9.88
N ALA A 10 -7.15 -53.75 -11.07
CA ALA A 10 -5.94 -53.13 -11.58
C ALA A 10 -6.18 -51.62 -11.59
N GLN A 11 -5.44 -50.89 -10.77
CA GLN A 11 -5.40 -49.43 -10.85
C GLN A 11 -4.80 -49.07 -12.21
N SER A 12 -5.66 -48.63 -13.13
CA SER A 12 -5.28 -48.25 -14.48
C SER A 12 -4.28 -47.08 -14.45
N PRO A 13 -3.07 -47.21 -15.02
CA PRO A 13 -2.05 -46.15 -15.00
C PRO A 13 -2.47 -44.87 -15.73
N ALA A 14 -3.49 -44.93 -16.60
CA ALA A 14 -4.04 -43.76 -17.31
C ALA A 14 -4.59 -42.67 -16.37
N LEU A 15 -5.26 -43.05 -15.27
CA LEU A 15 -5.77 -42.10 -14.27
C LEU A 15 -4.64 -41.45 -13.46
N SER A 16 -3.46 -42.07 -13.40
CA SER A 16 -2.30 -41.54 -12.67
C SER A 16 -1.56 -40.44 -13.44
N VAL A 17 -1.62 -40.46 -14.77
CA VAL A 17 -0.96 -39.46 -15.63
C VAL A 17 -1.75 -38.16 -15.64
N GLU A 18 -3.09 -38.23 -15.72
CA GLU A 18 -3.97 -37.06 -15.62
C GLU A 18 -3.87 -36.39 -14.25
N HIS A 19 -3.84 -37.17 -13.17
CA HIS A 19 -3.66 -36.64 -11.81
C HIS A 19 -2.28 -35.98 -11.60
N ARG A 20 -1.21 -36.53 -12.18
CA ARG A 20 0.12 -35.91 -12.14
C ARG A 20 0.17 -34.61 -12.92
N ALA A 21 -0.48 -34.55 -14.09
CA ALA A 21 -0.58 -33.32 -14.88
C ALA A 21 -1.36 -32.23 -14.14
N GLU A 22 -2.50 -32.58 -13.52
CA GLU A 22 -3.31 -31.67 -12.71
C GLU A 22 -2.51 -31.06 -11.53
N VAL A 23 -1.72 -31.88 -10.84
CA VAL A 23 -0.84 -31.41 -9.74
C VAL A 23 0.21 -30.43 -10.26
N VAL A 24 0.79 -30.69 -11.44
CA VAL A 24 1.76 -29.77 -12.08
C VAL A 24 1.08 -28.45 -12.44
N TYR A 25 -0.10 -28.48 -13.08
CA TYR A 25 -0.84 -27.25 -13.41
C TYR A 25 -1.24 -26.45 -12.17
N ARG A 26 -1.67 -27.12 -11.08
CA ARG A 26 -1.99 -26.43 -9.82
C ARG A 26 -0.76 -25.74 -9.25
N ARG A 27 0.42 -26.38 -9.26
CA ARG A 27 1.68 -25.77 -8.80
C ARG A 27 2.09 -24.57 -9.66
N ILE A 28 1.94 -24.67 -10.98
CA ILE A 28 2.21 -23.55 -11.91
C ILE A 28 1.26 -22.39 -11.60
N ALA A 29 -0.05 -22.65 -11.47
CA ALA A 29 -1.04 -21.63 -11.15
C ALA A 29 -0.76 -20.95 -9.81
N GLU A 30 -0.38 -21.72 -8.78
CA GLU A 30 0.02 -21.17 -7.48
C GLU A 30 1.30 -20.32 -7.57
N ALA A 31 2.30 -20.75 -8.34
CA ALA A 31 3.52 -19.99 -8.56
C ALA A 31 3.23 -18.68 -9.29
N SER A 32 2.43 -18.71 -10.36
CA SER A 32 1.97 -17.53 -11.09
C SER A 32 1.23 -16.57 -10.18
N ARG A 33 0.28 -17.06 -9.38
CA ARG A 33 -0.44 -16.24 -8.39
C ARG A 33 0.50 -15.57 -7.39
N ARG A 34 1.50 -16.29 -6.88
CA ARG A 34 2.49 -15.71 -5.94
C ARG A 34 3.31 -14.60 -6.61
N LEU A 35 3.70 -14.79 -7.87
CA LEU A 35 4.42 -13.76 -8.64
C LEU A 35 3.54 -12.54 -8.91
N GLU A 36 2.28 -12.73 -9.28
CA GLU A 36 1.32 -11.64 -9.48
C GLU A 36 1.11 -10.81 -8.20
N LEU A 37 0.92 -11.47 -7.06
CA LEU A 37 0.78 -10.80 -5.77
C LEU A 37 2.03 -9.97 -5.43
N ARG A 38 3.23 -10.54 -5.64
CA ARG A 38 4.50 -9.80 -5.46
C ARG A 38 4.60 -8.60 -6.40
N ALA A 39 4.22 -8.76 -7.67
CA ALA A 39 4.24 -7.68 -8.64
C ALA A 39 3.23 -6.56 -8.31
N ILE A 40 2.06 -6.91 -7.76
CA ILE A 40 1.10 -5.94 -7.24
C ILE A 40 1.69 -5.17 -6.06
N ASP A 41 2.31 -5.86 -5.10
CA ASP A 41 2.87 -5.23 -3.91
C ASP A 41 4.05 -4.30 -4.23
N VAL A 42 4.93 -4.68 -5.16
CA VAL A 42 6.01 -3.82 -5.65
C VAL A 42 5.45 -2.54 -6.27
N ARG A 43 4.45 -2.67 -7.16
CA ARG A 43 3.78 -1.51 -7.77
C ARG A 43 3.09 -0.62 -6.74
N ARG A 44 2.40 -1.20 -5.75
CA ARG A 44 1.77 -0.46 -4.66
C ARG A 44 2.79 0.33 -3.85
N ARG A 45 3.92 -0.26 -3.48
CA ARG A 45 5.00 0.44 -2.75
C ARG A 45 5.58 1.60 -3.55
N ALA A 46 5.91 1.37 -4.82
CA ALA A 46 6.41 2.41 -5.71
C ALA A 46 5.42 3.59 -5.82
N THR A 47 4.13 3.28 -5.93
CA THR A 47 3.05 4.28 -5.96
C THR A 47 3.00 5.08 -4.67
N VAL A 48 3.07 4.41 -3.51
CA VAL A 48 3.04 5.07 -2.20
C VAL A 48 4.25 6.00 -2.01
N LEU A 49 5.45 5.58 -2.39
CA LEU A 49 6.66 6.42 -2.31
C LEU A 49 6.55 7.64 -3.21
N LEU A 50 6.15 7.44 -4.47
CA LEU A 50 5.93 8.53 -5.43
C LEU A 50 4.90 9.53 -4.88
N TYR A 51 3.80 9.03 -4.33
CA TYR A 51 2.76 9.83 -3.70
C TYR A 51 3.29 10.64 -2.51
N LEU A 52 3.99 10.00 -1.58
CA LEU A 52 4.53 10.65 -0.38
C LEU A 52 5.55 11.73 -0.73
N ARG A 53 6.45 11.47 -1.69
CA ARG A 53 7.39 12.47 -2.21
C ARG A 53 6.66 13.69 -2.78
N ALA A 54 5.61 13.47 -3.57
CA ALA A 54 4.79 14.55 -4.11
C ALA A 54 4.08 15.35 -3.01
N VAL A 55 3.59 14.69 -1.95
CA VAL A 55 2.98 15.37 -0.80
C VAL A 55 3.98 16.26 -0.09
N VAL A 56 5.17 15.74 0.23
CA VAL A 56 6.24 16.50 0.92
C VAL A 56 6.72 17.66 0.05
N ALA A 57 6.97 17.42 -1.23
CA ALA A 57 7.38 18.48 -2.17
C ALA A 57 6.31 19.58 -2.30
N CYS A 58 5.03 19.21 -2.40
CA CYS A 58 3.93 20.17 -2.48
C CYS A 58 3.71 20.93 -1.15
N ALA A 59 3.98 20.28 -0.03
CA ALA A 59 3.90 20.90 1.29
C ALA A 59 5.00 21.94 1.48
N ALA A 60 6.25 21.61 1.13
CA ALA A 60 7.42 22.48 1.20
C ALA A 60 7.39 23.63 0.17
N GLY A 61 6.78 23.40 -0.99
CA GLY A 61 6.60 24.41 -2.04
C GLY A 61 5.61 25.51 -1.63
N HIS A 62 6.09 26.49 -0.87
CA HIS A 62 5.32 27.69 -0.56
C HIS A 62 5.42 28.69 -1.72
N ARG A 63 4.29 28.90 -2.41
CA ARG A 63 3.88 30.08 -3.23
C ARG A 63 3.86 29.98 -4.76
N ILE A 64 4.60 29.10 -5.44
CA ILE A 64 4.65 29.15 -6.94
C ILE A 64 3.68 28.19 -7.62
N GLN A 65 3.39 27.01 -7.04
CA GLN A 65 2.61 25.97 -7.72
C GLN A 65 1.35 25.58 -6.94
N SER A 66 0.22 25.48 -7.65
CA SER A 66 -1.04 25.03 -7.05
C SER A 66 -1.00 23.54 -6.73
N VAL A 67 -1.68 23.12 -5.66
CA VAL A 67 -1.81 21.70 -5.29
C VAL A 67 -2.36 20.85 -6.44
N LYS A 68 -3.26 21.43 -7.24
CA LYS A 68 -3.81 20.81 -8.46
C LYS A 68 -2.73 20.52 -9.50
N HIS A 69 -1.81 21.46 -9.70
CA HIS A 69 -0.71 21.30 -10.64
C HIS A 69 0.23 20.17 -10.22
N THR A 70 0.64 20.14 -8.93
CA THR A 70 1.48 19.05 -8.43
C THR A 70 0.79 17.70 -8.52
N TYR A 71 -0.52 17.64 -8.28
CA TYR A 71 -1.27 16.39 -8.44
C TYR A 71 -1.33 15.92 -9.90
N ARG A 72 -1.50 16.83 -10.88
CA ARG A 72 -1.40 16.47 -12.31
C ARG A 72 -0.02 15.94 -12.68
N GLN A 73 1.06 16.55 -12.19
CA GLN A 73 2.42 16.04 -12.40
C GLN A 73 2.61 14.64 -11.80
N LEU A 74 2.01 14.39 -10.63
CA LEU A 74 1.98 13.07 -10.01
C LEU A 74 1.22 12.07 -10.89
N GLU A 75 0.08 12.43 -11.47
CA GLU A 75 -0.66 11.57 -12.40
C GLU A 75 0.15 11.21 -13.64
N PHE A 76 0.86 12.18 -14.23
CA PHE A 76 1.77 11.94 -15.35
C PHE A 76 2.93 11.01 -14.96
N SER A 77 3.54 11.25 -13.80
CA SER A 77 4.64 10.41 -13.30
C SER A 77 4.17 8.97 -13.02
N ALA A 78 2.97 8.81 -12.47
CA ALA A 78 2.37 7.51 -12.23
C ALA A 78 1.97 6.79 -13.52
N LEU A 79 1.58 7.53 -14.57
CA LEU A 79 1.34 6.97 -15.90
C LEU A 79 2.64 6.44 -16.50
N ALA A 80 3.72 7.22 -16.48
CA ALA A 80 5.03 6.80 -16.96
C ALA A 80 5.56 5.57 -16.20
N GLY A 81 5.29 5.48 -14.89
CA GLY A 81 5.65 4.34 -14.05
C GLY A 81 4.70 3.13 -14.13
N GLY A 82 3.65 3.16 -14.95
CA GLY A 82 2.70 2.05 -15.07
C GLY A 82 1.83 1.79 -13.82
N VAL A 83 1.64 2.81 -12.97
CA VAL A 83 0.95 2.70 -11.67
C VAL A 83 -0.27 3.61 -11.51
N ARG A 84 -0.75 4.22 -12.60
CA ARG A 84 -1.86 5.20 -12.58
C ARG A 84 -3.10 4.75 -11.80
N GLY A 85 -3.51 3.48 -11.93
CA GLY A 85 -4.70 2.94 -11.27
C GLY A 85 -4.61 2.79 -9.74
N MET A 86 -3.44 3.04 -9.15
CA MET A 86 -3.18 2.86 -7.72
C MET A 86 -3.05 4.18 -6.95
N LEU A 87 -3.18 5.33 -7.63
CA LEU A 87 -3.09 6.64 -6.97
C LEU A 87 -4.30 6.95 -6.09
N PHE A 88 -4.05 7.60 -4.96
CA PHE A 88 -5.10 8.20 -4.15
C PHE A 88 -5.71 9.42 -4.85
N SER A 89 -6.99 9.67 -4.64
CA SER A 89 -7.70 10.81 -5.24
C SER A 89 -7.08 12.17 -4.90
N GLU A 90 -7.29 13.17 -5.77
CA GLU A 90 -6.84 14.56 -5.57
C GLU A 90 -7.33 15.13 -4.23
N SER A 91 -8.56 14.82 -3.82
CA SER A 91 -9.12 15.26 -2.55
C SER A 91 -8.35 14.72 -1.34
N THR A 92 -7.79 13.51 -1.46
CA THR A 92 -6.97 12.86 -0.43
C THR A 92 -5.58 13.48 -0.40
N PHE A 93 -5.01 13.72 -1.59
CA PHE A 93 -3.75 14.45 -1.75
C PHE A 93 -3.80 15.84 -1.11
N ARG A 94 -4.82 16.64 -1.40
CA ARG A 94 -5.02 17.97 -0.78
C ARG A 94 -5.07 17.91 0.74
N ARG A 95 -5.79 16.93 1.29
CA ARG A 95 -5.87 16.70 2.74
C ARG A 95 -4.49 16.37 3.31
N HIS A 96 -3.75 15.45 2.71
CA HIS A 96 -2.41 15.08 3.17
C HIS A 96 -1.41 16.24 3.07
N VAL A 97 -1.45 17.05 2.01
CA VAL A 97 -0.61 18.26 1.91
C VAL A 97 -0.93 19.25 3.03
N LYS A 98 -2.21 19.49 3.33
CA LYS A 98 -2.61 20.35 4.45
C LYS A 98 -2.09 19.81 5.79
N PHE A 99 -2.17 18.50 6.01
CA PHE A 99 -1.67 17.88 7.23
C PHE A 99 -0.17 17.96 7.35
N GLN A 100 0.55 17.65 6.28
CA GLN A 100 2.01 17.74 6.21
C GLN A 100 2.47 19.15 6.56
N ARG A 101 1.90 20.19 5.94
CA ARG A 101 2.21 21.59 6.29
C ARG A 101 1.99 21.90 7.78
N GLY A 102 0.90 21.40 8.34
CA GLY A 102 0.61 21.56 9.77
C GLY A 102 1.47 20.71 10.69
N ALA A 103 2.17 19.69 10.18
CA ALA A 103 3.14 18.89 10.92
C ALA A 103 4.54 19.50 10.81
N ASP A 104 4.92 20.00 9.62
CA ASP A 104 6.15 20.74 9.38
C ASP A 104 6.25 21.98 10.28
N ALA A 105 5.14 22.70 10.48
CA ALA A 105 5.08 23.84 11.40
C ALA A 105 5.40 23.50 12.88
N VAL A 106 5.35 22.23 13.26
CA VAL A 106 5.62 21.73 14.62
C VAL A 106 6.90 20.87 14.64
N GLY A 107 7.68 20.84 13.55
CA GLY A 107 8.90 20.02 13.44
C GLY A 107 8.65 18.52 13.35
N GLU A 108 7.42 18.12 13.00
CA GLU A 108 6.93 16.74 13.10
C GLU A 108 6.56 16.12 11.73
N GLY A 109 6.77 16.85 10.65
CA GLY A 109 6.43 16.44 9.30
C GLY A 109 7.36 15.37 8.75
N LEU A 110 6.89 14.68 7.71
CA LEU A 110 7.72 13.74 6.97
C LEU A 110 8.74 14.49 6.10
N THR A 111 9.99 14.03 6.14
CA THR A 111 11.06 14.54 5.28
C THR A 111 11.28 13.60 4.09
N LEU A 112 11.90 14.11 3.03
CA LEU A 112 12.31 13.27 1.89
C LEU A 112 13.32 12.20 2.31
N GLU A 113 14.20 12.51 3.27
CA GLU A 113 15.15 11.57 3.86
C GLU A 113 14.45 10.44 4.60
N ALA A 114 13.41 10.74 5.39
CA ALA A 114 12.62 9.72 6.08
C ALA A 114 11.90 8.79 5.08
N ILE A 115 11.47 9.32 3.94
CA ILE A 115 10.87 8.53 2.86
C ILE A 115 11.93 7.66 2.17
N ALA A 116 13.14 8.20 1.92
CA ALA A 116 14.24 7.43 1.32
C ALA A 116 14.71 6.30 2.25
N ALA A 117 14.85 6.55 3.55
CA ALA A 117 15.17 5.54 4.54
C ALA A 117 14.10 4.43 4.60
N ALA A 118 12.82 4.80 4.49
CA ALA A 118 11.72 3.83 4.40
C ALA A 118 11.79 2.98 3.12
N GLU A 119 12.21 3.56 2.00
CA GLU A 119 12.38 2.85 0.73
C GLU A 119 13.50 1.81 0.82
N GLU A 120 14.67 2.17 1.38
CA GLU A 120 15.78 1.23 1.55
C GLU A 120 15.39 0.07 2.47
N LEU A 121 14.73 0.36 3.60
CA LEU A 121 14.24 -0.67 4.52
C LEU A 121 13.24 -1.64 3.84
N TRP A 122 12.41 -1.13 2.91
CA TRP A 122 11.53 -1.98 2.11
C TRP A 122 12.24 -2.82 1.04
N ARG A 123 13.41 -2.39 0.56
CA ARG A 123 14.24 -3.19 -0.35
C ARG A 123 14.93 -4.33 0.39
N GLU A 124 15.39 -4.08 1.61
CA GLU A 124 16.15 -5.04 2.42
C GLU A 124 15.27 -6.15 3.01
N GLU A 125 14.12 -5.81 3.60
CA GLU A 125 13.36 -6.80 4.37
C GLU A 125 12.55 -7.79 3.52
N GLY A 126 12.46 -7.63 2.19
CA GLY A 126 11.46 -8.35 1.39
C GLY A 126 10.03 -8.20 1.96
N SER A 127 9.82 -7.16 2.78
CA SER A 127 8.85 -7.13 3.88
C SER A 127 7.42 -7.18 3.40
N VAL A 128 6.57 -7.95 4.08
CA VAL A 128 5.16 -8.11 3.77
C VAL A 128 4.40 -6.88 4.29
N GLY A 129 4.05 -5.97 3.39
CA GLY A 129 2.85 -5.14 3.50
C GLY A 129 2.80 -3.99 4.53
N ASN A 130 3.85 -3.72 5.31
CA ASN A 130 3.77 -2.64 6.32
C ASN A 130 4.09 -1.26 5.71
N TYR A 131 3.03 -0.51 5.36
CA TYR A 131 3.08 0.85 4.84
C TYR A 131 3.31 1.89 5.95
N TRP A 132 4.31 1.66 6.81
CA TRP A 132 4.56 2.44 8.01
C TRP A 132 4.63 3.97 7.78
N PRO A 133 5.20 4.52 6.69
CA PRO A 133 5.26 5.98 6.50
C PRO A 133 3.86 6.56 6.19
N LEU A 134 3.07 5.84 5.39
CA LEU A 134 1.69 6.21 5.09
C LEU A 134 0.81 6.08 6.35
N GLN A 135 0.98 4.99 7.10
CA GLN A 135 0.30 4.80 8.39
C GLN A 135 0.69 5.89 9.40
N ARG A 136 1.96 6.32 9.46
CA ARG A 136 2.40 7.42 10.34
C ARG A 136 1.74 8.74 9.94
N LEU A 137 1.65 9.02 8.64
CA LEU A 137 0.94 10.18 8.10
C LEU A 137 -0.56 10.13 8.42
N MET A 138 -1.19 8.95 8.31
CA MET A 138 -2.62 8.73 8.58
C MET A 138 -2.98 8.67 10.07
N ASN A 139 -2.16 8.05 10.92
CA ASN A 139 -2.40 7.90 12.36
C ASN A 139 -2.33 9.26 13.05
N LYS A 140 -1.43 10.15 12.63
CA LYS A 140 -1.43 11.55 13.09
C LYS A 140 -2.71 12.30 12.70
N ALA A 141 -3.30 11.99 11.54
CA ALA A 141 -4.59 12.57 11.11
C ALA A 141 -5.79 12.13 11.97
N ARG A 142 -5.71 10.99 12.66
CA ARG A 142 -6.69 10.55 13.67
C ARG A 142 -6.49 11.24 15.02
N CYS A 143 -5.26 11.34 15.51
CA CYS A 143 -4.96 11.99 16.79
C CYS A 143 -5.43 13.46 16.82
N ARG A 144 -5.21 14.24 15.75
CA ARG A 144 -5.68 15.65 15.72
C ARG A 144 -7.20 15.81 15.66
N ARG A 145 -7.93 14.86 15.06
CA ARG A 145 -9.41 14.88 15.11
C ARG A 145 -9.95 14.60 16.51
N ARG A 146 -9.24 13.79 17.30
CA ARG A 146 -9.56 13.55 18.71
C ARG A 146 -9.25 14.76 19.57
N VAL A 147 -8.05 15.34 19.43
CA VAL A 147 -7.64 16.54 20.19
C VAL A 147 -8.49 17.77 19.84
N ALA A 148 -8.88 17.96 18.58
CA ALA A 148 -9.80 19.03 18.19
C ALA A 148 -11.26 18.78 18.62
N GLY A 149 -11.67 17.52 18.74
CA GLY A 149 -12.97 17.13 19.30
C GLY A 149 -13.02 17.27 20.83
N GLU A 150 -11.92 17.00 21.53
CA GLU A 150 -11.79 17.16 22.98
C GLU A 150 -11.64 18.64 23.37
N ALA A 151 -10.94 19.46 22.57
CA ALA A 151 -10.87 20.91 22.76
C ALA A 151 -12.23 21.61 22.59
N PHE A 152 -13.19 21.00 21.87
CA PHE A 152 -14.54 21.52 21.73
C PHE A 152 -15.42 21.25 22.96
N TRP A 153 -15.16 20.16 23.71
CA TRP A 153 -15.91 19.82 24.92
C TRP A 153 -15.25 20.30 26.23
N ALA A 154 -13.96 20.64 26.20
CA ALA A 154 -13.25 21.16 27.38
C ALA A 154 -13.43 22.68 27.61
N GLY A 155 -14.17 23.39 26.74
CA GLY A 155 -14.28 24.85 26.75
C GLY A 155 -15.59 25.44 27.29
N THR A 156 -16.57 24.65 27.71
CA THR A 156 -17.93 25.15 28.07
C THR A 156 -18.39 24.83 29.49
N THR A 157 -17.47 24.77 30.46
CA THR A 157 -17.84 24.82 31.88
C THR A 157 -16.88 25.73 32.65
N GLY A 158 -17.20 27.03 32.69
CA GLY A 158 -16.44 27.95 33.53
C GLY A 158 -16.60 29.43 33.21
N ARG A 159 -17.83 29.97 33.15
CA ARG A 159 -18.08 31.39 33.43
C ARG A 159 -19.37 31.55 34.23
N ARG A 160 -19.14 31.94 35.50
CA ARG A 160 -19.95 32.72 36.47
C ARG A 160 -21.45 32.73 36.31
#